data_AF-A0A522PLF6-F1
#
_entry.id   AF-A0A522PLF6-F1
#
_cell.length_a   1.000
_cell.length_b   1.000
_cell.length_c   1.000
_cell.angle_alpha   90.00
_cell.angle_beta   90.00
_cell.angle_gamma   90.00
#
_symmetry.space_group_name_H-M   'P 1'
#
loop_
_entity.id
_entity.type
_entity.pdbx_description
1 polymer ?
#
loop_
_entity_poly.entity_id
_entity_poly.type
_entity_poly.pdbx_seq_one_letter_code
_entity_poly.pdbx_strand_id
1 'polypeptide(L)'
;MKEFLSALIIIATFSAAPVLAGVVAQAETGTHHAAPIERALSLTPAERQQAEPILRDGARRLRDLRGQAHDAALGALSPDHRSRVEQIAAATRGQVRALFATRSSAGASTSTAQRRKALHDQIAPITAKGAGEIDALLTPQENQAVLAQRRSLGSERGRVLASTAAQLRPLLTSGQQQKLDAWSAKMQQHAARTHHVDAGRFLLTIATPPRG
;
A
#
# COMPACT_ATOMS: atom_id res chain seq x y z
N MET A 1 24.37 -9.00 -7.79
CA MET A 1 23.33 -7.97 -8.04
C MET A 1 21.92 -8.59 -8.14
N LYS A 2 21.45 -9.33 -7.11
CA LYS A 2 20.14 -10.04 -7.16
C LYS A 2 19.25 -9.91 -5.92
N GLU A 3 19.65 -9.14 -4.90
CA GLU A 3 18.98 -9.17 -3.58
C GLU A 3 18.15 -7.92 -3.24
N PHE A 4 18.19 -6.85 -4.04
CA PHE A 4 17.57 -5.56 -3.66
C PHE A 4 16.10 -5.37 -4.09
N LEU A 5 15.47 -6.37 -4.73
CA LEU A 5 14.23 -6.15 -5.48
C LEU A 5 12.95 -6.74 -4.89
N SER A 6 13.02 -7.62 -3.89
CA SER A 6 11.86 -8.44 -3.48
C SER A 6 11.03 -7.89 -2.32
N ALA A 7 11.26 -6.64 -1.88
CA ALA A 7 10.70 -6.14 -0.62
C ALA A 7 9.78 -4.92 -0.73
N LEU A 8 9.70 -4.26 -1.89
CA LEU A 8 9.16 -2.89 -1.93
C LEU A 8 7.65 -2.78 -2.16
N ILE A 9 6.91 -3.89 -2.29
CA ILE A 9 5.47 -3.81 -2.62
C ILE A 9 4.55 -4.69 -1.74
N ILE A 10 5.08 -5.27 -0.66
CA ILE A 10 4.25 -5.96 0.36
C ILE A 10 4.44 -5.28 1.73
N ILE A 11 4.63 -3.97 1.80
CA ILE A 11 4.60 -3.25 3.09
C ILE A 11 3.99 -1.85 2.85
N ALA A 12 2.69 -1.82 2.58
CA ALA A 12 1.92 -0.59 2.71
C ALA A 12 0.69 -0.80 3.61
N THR A 13 0.68 -1.83 4.47
CA THR A 13 -0.50 -2.04 5.33
C THR A 13 -0.23 -2.53 6.74
N PHE A 14 0.91 -3.11 7.10
CA PHE A 14 1.06 -3.61 8.47
C PHE A 14 2.47 -3.41 9.05
N SER A 15 2.48 -2.69 10.19
CA SER A 15 3.37 -2.81 11.35
C SER A 15 4.60 -1.90 11.42
N ALA A 16 4.57 -1.04 12.44
CA ALA A 16 5.66 -0.22 12.95
C ALA A 16 6.44 -0.94 14.08
N ALA A 17 7.68 -0.46 14.30
CA ALA A 17 8.55 -0.52 15.50
C ALA A 17 9.33 -1.83 15.84
N PRO A 18 10.47 -1.76 16.59
CA PRO A 18 11.47 -0.69 16.82
C PRO A 18 12.94 -1.16 16.51
N VAL A 19 13.99 -0.43 16.97
CA VAL A 19 15.46 -0.67 16.87
C VAL A 19 16.09 0.00 15.63
N LEU A 20 16.72 1.17 15.70
CA LEU A 20 17.90 1.53 16.50
C LEU A 20 17.81 2.99 17.00
N ALA A 21 17.69 3.15 18.32
CA ALA A 21 17.97 4.42 18.99
C ALA A 21 19.48 4.65 18.97
N GLY A 22 19.94 5.81 18.50
CA GLY A 22 21.34 6.18 18.70
C GLY A 22 21.99 7.12 17.69
N VAL A 23 21.34 7.54 16.60
CA VAL A 23 21.93 8.57 15.73
C VAL A 23 20.86 9.58 15.29
N VAL A 24 20.68 10.54 16.20
CA VAL A 24 20.26 11.93 15.97
C VAL A 24 18.76 12.21 15.76
N ALA A 25 18.04 12.18 16.89
CA ALA A 25 17.27 13.33 17.41
C ALA A 25 16.39 14.16 16.44
N GLN A 26 15.65 13.52 15.54
CA GLN A 26 14.48 14.12 14.89
C GLN A 26 13.35 13.08 14.68
N ALA A 27 13.33 12.08 15.56
CA ALA A 27 12.34 11.01 15.63
C ALA A 27 11.13 11.34 16.53
N GLU A 28 11.01 12.59 16.97
CA GLU A 28 9.92 13.01 17.86
C GLU A 28 8.85 13.73 17.05
N THR A 29 7.84 12.96 16.64
CA THR A 29 6.49 13.30 16.13
C THR A 29 6.20 12.77 14.73
N GLY A 30 5.47 11.65 14.68
CA GLY A 30 4.61 11.29 13.55
C GLY A 30 5.27 10.45 12.46
N THR A 31 4.75 9.23 12.28
CA THR A 31 4.67 8.50 11.00
C THR A 31 5.44 9.10 9.82
N HIS A 32 6.60 8.55 9.47
CA HIS A 32 7.30 8.94 8.23
C HIS A 32 6.46 8.58 7.00
N HIS A 33 5.67 9.54 6.51
CA HIS A 33 4.67 9.36 5.46
C HIS A 33 5.27 9.04 4.07
N ALA A 34 6.59 9.21 3.89
CA ALA A 34 7.28 9.05 2.61
C ALA A 34 8.60 8.26 2.66
N ALA A 35 8.84 7.52 3.76
CA ALA A 35 10.04 6.71 3.96
C ALA A 35 10.44 5.79 2.78
N PRO A 36 9.51 5.24 1.94
CA PRO A 36 9.90 4.43 0.79
C PRO A 36 10.55 5.23 -0.34
N ILE A 37 10.04 6.43 -0.63
CA ILE A 37 10.56 7.29 -1.71
C ILE A 37 11.89 7.92 -1.25
N GLU A 38 11.94 8.43 -0.02
CA GLU A 38 13.17 8.97 0.56
C GLU A 38 14.32 7.94 0.56
N ARG A 39 14.03 6.69 0.95
CA ARG A 39 15.01 5.60 0.92
C ARG A 39 15.41 5.21 -0.51
N ALA A 40 14.46 5.17 -1.45
CA ALA A 40 14.74 4.82 -2.84
C ALA A 40 15.64 5.86 -3.52
N LEU A 41 15.46 7.14 -3.20
CA LEU A 41 16.22 8.25 -3.78
C LEU A 41 17.54 8.53 -3.06
N SER A 42 17.72 8.01 -1.84
CA SER A 42 18.91 8.27 -1.02
C SER A 42 19.12 9.76 -0.74
N LEU A 43 18.03 10.46 -0.36
CA LEU A 43 18.06 11.91 -0.13
C LEU A 43 18.94 12.27 1.07
N THR A 44 19.79 13.28 0.91
CA THR A 44 20.54 13.90 2.01
C THR A 44 19.59 14.59 3.00
N PRO A 45 20.02 14.90 4.24
CA PRO A 45 19.16 15.61 5.19
C PRO A 45 18.63 16.96 4.66
N ALA A 46 19.44 17.71 3.93
CA ALA A 46 19.03 18.99 3.34
C ALA A 46 18.00 18.80 2.21
N GLU A 47 18.24 17.85 1.30
CA GLU A 47 17.28 17.50 0.24
C GLU A 47 15.96 16.97 0.82
N ARG A 48 16.01 16.23 1.93
CA ARG A 48 14.81 15.77 2.64
C ARG A 48 13.97 16.92 3.16
N GLN A 49 14.57 17.94 3.76
CA GLN A 49 13.83 19.10 4.25
C GLN A 49 13.10 19.84 3.12
N GLN A 50 13.71 19.90 1.94
CA GLN A 50 13.10 20.53 0.76
C GLN A 50 12.01 19.65 0.10
N ALA A 51 12.21 18.32 0.10
CA ALA A 51 11.28 17.36 -0.49
C ALA A 51 10.07 17.01 0.40
N GLU A 52 10.21 17.11 1.72
CA GLU A 52 9.19 16.78 2.72
C GLU A 52 7.80 17.39 2.43
N PRO A 53 7.64 18.70 2.14
CA PRO A 53 6.31 19.26 1.86
C PRO A 53 5.65 18.61 0.64
N ILE A 54 6.41 18.33 -0.41
CA ILE A 54 5.93 17.69 -1.65
C ILE A 54 5.50 16.25 -1.37
N LEU A 55 6.33 15.51 -0.63
CA LEU A 55 6.09 14.12 -0.26
C LEU A 55 4.88 13.97 0.67
N ARG A 56 4.76 14.87 1.66
CA ARG A 56 3.62 14.92 2.59
C ARG A 56 2.32 15.22 1.86
N ASP A 57 2.34 16.19 0.95
CA ASP A 57 1.18 16.55 0.15
C ASP A 57 0.76 15.42 -0.81
N GLY A 58 1.71 14.78 -1.49
CA GLY A 58 1.43 13.57 -2.29
C GLY A 58 0.83 12.44 -1.45
N ALA A 59 1.38 12.18 -0.26
CA ALA A 59 0.86 11.17 0.65
C ALA A 59 -0.55 11.51 1.17
N ARG A 60 -0.84 12.79 1.44
CA ARG A 60 -2.19 13.27 1.78
C ARG A 60 -3.16 13.02 0.64
N ARG A 61 -2.85 13.49 -0.57
CA ARG A 61 -3.69 13.29 -1.77
C ARG A 61 -3.99 11.82 -2.02
N LEU A 62 -3.01 10.93 -1.83
CA LEU A 62 -3.23 9.49 -1.94
C LEU A 62 -4.14 8.90 -0.86
N ARG A 63 -4.11 9.44 0.36
CA ARG A 63 -5.03 9.04 1.44
C ARG A 63 -6.44 9.51 1.14
N ASP A 64 -6.60 10.77 0.73
CA ASP A 64 -7.90 11.36 0.40
C ASP A 64 -8.54 10.59 -0.76
N LEU A 65 -7.76 10.30 -1.80
CA LEU A 65 -8.17 9.48 -2.93
C LEU A 65 -8.59 8.06 -2.51
N ARG A 66 -7.89 7.45 -1.56
CA ARG A 66 -8.29 6.14 -1.02
C ARG A 66 -9.60 6.23 -0.25
N GLY A 67 -9.83 7.29 0.52
CA GLY A 67 -11.10 7.54 1.21
C GLY A 67 -12.27 7.68 0.24
N GLN A 68 -12.10 8.51 -0.79
CA GLN A 68 -13.11 8.68 -1.84
C GLN A 68 -13.44 7.35 -2.54
N ALA A 69 -12.42 6.57 -2.89
CA ALA A 69 -12.64 5.28 -3.53
C ALA A 69 -13.24 4.24 -2.57
N HIS A 70 -12.99 4.31 -1.25
CA HIS A 70 -13.69 3.52 -0.24
C HIS A 70 -15.18 3.81 -0.29
N ASP A 71 -15.55 5.09 -0.18
CA ASP A 71 -16.96 5.51 -0.10
C ASP A 71 -17.68 5.22 -1.42
N ALA A 72 -17.03 5.46 -2.57
CA ALA A 72 -17.60 5.17 -3.87
C ALA A 72 -17.76 3.66 -4.13
N ALA A 73 -16.80 2.82 -3.72
CA ALA A 73 -16.88 1.38 -3.93
C ALA A 73 -17.95 0.73 -3.04
N LEU A 74 -18.07 1.15 -1.77
CA LEU A 74 -19.14 0.67 -0.88
C LEU A 74 -20.50 1.29 -1.25
N GLY A 75 -20.51 2.53 -1.73
CA GLY A 75 -21.67 3.22 -2.27
C GLY A 75 -22.30 2.50 -3.47
N ALA A 76 -21.49 1.78 -4.25
CA ALA A 76 -21.92 1.00 -5.40
C ALA A 76 -22.64 -0.31 -5.03
N LEU A 77 -22.62 -0.71 -3.76
CA LEU A 77 -23.24 -1.95 -3.27
C LEU A 77 -24.61 -1.67 -2.65
N SER A 78 -25.50 -2.66 -2.72
CA SER A 78 -26.70 -2.71 -1.90
C SER A 78 -26.34 -2.67 -0.40
N PRO A 79 -27.23 -2.16 0.49
CA PRO A 79 -26.94 -2.08 1.93
C PRO A 79 -26.54 -3.43 2.56
N ASP A 80 -27.22 -4.50 2.17
CA ASP A 80 -26.94 -5.86 2.68
C ASP A 80 -25.58 -6.36 2.20
N HIS A 81 -25.26 -6.20 0.91
CA HIS A 81 -23.95 -6.58 0.38
C HIS A 81 -22.82 -5.74 0.99
N ARG A 82 -23.04 -4.44 1.19
CA ARG A 82 -22.09 -3.57 1.89
C ARG A 82 -21.76 -4.11 3.28
N SER A 83 -22.79 -4.37 4.10
CA SER A 83 -22.60 -4.90 5.45
C SER A 83 -21.84 -6.23 5.44
N ARG A 84 -22.17 -7.12 4.49
CA ARG A 84 -21.51 -8.42 4.37
C ARG A 84 -20.05 -8.30 3.93
N VAL A 85 -19.75 -7.40 2.99
CA VAL A 85 -18.38 -7.11 2.53
C VAL A 85 -17.53 -6.57 3.67
N GLU A 86 -18.07 -5.64 4.47
CA GLU A 86 -17.37 -5.10 5.64
C GLU A 86 -17.06 -6.20 6.68
N GLN A 87 -18.01 -7.11 6.94
CA GLN A 87 -17.80 -8.25 7.84
C GLN A 87 -16.69 -9.18 7.35
N ILE A 88 -16.69 -9.54 6.05
CA ILE A 88 -15.65 -10.40 5.46
C ILE A 88 -14.29 -9.71 5.51
N ALA A 89 -14.23 -8.41 5.19
CA ALA A 89 -13.00 -7.63 5.25
C ALA A 89 -12.45 -7.52 6.68
N ALA A 90 -13.32 -7.32 7.67
CA ALA A 90 -12.95 -7.30 9.08
C ALA A 90 -12.43 -8.66 9.56
N ALA A 91 -13.11 -9.76 9.23
CA ALA A 91 -12.70 -11.12 9.59
C ALA A 91 -11.35 -11.49 8.96
N THR A 92 -11.19 -11.20 7.66
CA THR A 92 -9.93 -11.42 6.93
C THR A 92 -8.78 -10.63 7.55
N ARG A 93 -9.01 -9.36 7.91
CA ARG A 93 -8.03 -8.52 8.62
C ARG A 93 -7.70 -9.10 10.00
N GLY A 94 -8.69 -9.62 10.73
CA GLY A 94 -8.49 -10.26 12.02
C GLY A 94 -7.55 -11.45 11.93
N GLN A 95 -7.77 -12.34 10.95
CA GLN A 95 -6.90 -13.51 10.70
C GLN A 95 -5.48 -13.10 10.32
N VAL A 96 -5.33 -12.09 9.44
CA VAL A 96 -4.01 -11.56 9.08
C VAL A 96 -3.30 -10.98 10.31
N ARG A 97 -3.99 -10.18 11.14
CA ARG A 97 -3.42 -9.62 12.37
C ARG A 97 -3.00 -10.71 13.36
N ALA A 98 -3.78 -11.78 13.50
CA ALA A 98 -3.43 -12.90 14.37
C ALA A 98 -2.12 -13.57 13.92
N LEU A 99 -1.94 -13.81 12.60
CA LEU A 99 -0.67 -14.35 12.07
C LEU A 99 0.54 -13.47 12.40
N PHE A 100 0.38 -12.14 12.34
CA PHE A 100 1.44 -11.23 12.75
C PHE A 100 1.74 -11.33 14.25
N ALA A 101 0.71 -11.40 15.10
CA ALA A 101 0.86 -11.49 16.55
C ALA A 101 1.52 -12.81 17.01
N THR A 102 1.12 -13.95 16.45
CA THR A 102 1.68 -15.27 16.75
C THR A 102 3.15 -15.40 16.35
N ARG A 103 3.62 -14.60 15.39
CA ARG A 103 5.01 -14.66 14.91
C ARG A 103 5.95 -13.73 15.65
N SER A 104 5.45 -12.63 16.21
CA SER A 104 6.22 -11.75 17.09
C SER A 104 6.71 -12.46 18.36
N SER A 105 6.09 -13.58 18.75
CA SER A 105 6.50 -14.42 19.88
C SER A 105 7.45 -15.58 19.51
N ALA A 106 7.74 -15.82 18.22
CA ALA A 106 8.50 -16.99 17.76
C ALA A 106 9.74 -16.62 16.90
N GLY A 107 10.91 -16.54 17.55
CA GLY A 107 12.19 -16.96 16.96
C GLY A 107 12.96 -15.98 16.03
N ALA A 108 14.04 -15.42 16.58
CA ALA A 108 14.96 -14.46 15.96
C ALA A 108 16.01 -15.02 14.97
N SER A 109 15.96 -16.28 14.52
CA SER A 109 17.05 -16.91 13.72
C SER A 109 16.93 -17.04 12.18
N THR A 110 15.89 -16.55 11.49
CA THR A 110 15.74 -16.69 10.01
C THR A 110 15.99 -15.38 9.26
N SER A 111 16.62 -15.46 8.07
CA SER A 111 16.87 -14.29 7.23
C SER A 111 15.58 -13.51 6.93
N THR A 112 15.65 -12.18 6.94
CA THR A 112 14.49 -11.29 6.74
C THR A 112 13.75 -11.55 5.43
N ALA A 113 14.45 -12.03 4.40
CA ALA A 113 13.85 -12.41 3.11
C ALA A 113 13.00 -13.68 3.21
N GLN A 114 13.51 -14.75 3.81
CA GLN A 114 12.76 -16.00 3.99
C GLN A 114 11.56 -15.82 4.90
N ARG A 115 11.70 -15.00 5.96
CA ARG A 115 10.57 -14.65 6.84
C ARG A 115 9.44 -13.95 6.09
N ARG A 116 9.79 -12.95 5.27
CA ARG A 116 8.82 -12.21 4.45
C ARG A 116 8.12 -13.13 3.46
N LYS A 117 8.85 -14.04 2.80
CA LYS A 117 8.27 -15.03 1.90
C LYS A 117 7.28 -15.94 2.64
N ALA A 118 7.69 -16.55 3.74
CA ALA A 118 6.81 -17.43 4.52
C ALA A 118 5.57 -16.72 5.07
N LEU A 119 5.68 -15.43 5.42
CA LEU A 119 4.52 -14.62 5.83
C LEU A 119 3.57 -14.41 4.65
N HIS A 120 4.11 -14.04 3.50
CA HIS A 120 3.33 -13.82 2.29
C HIS A 120 2.61 -15.11 1.87
N ASP A 121 3.28 -16.25 1.94
CA ASP A 121 2.71 -17.57 1.64
C ASP A 121 1.54 -17.94 2.58
N GLN A 122 1.52 -17.42 3.82
CA GLN A 122 0.41 -17.61 4.77
C GLN A 122 -0.72 -16.58 4.62
N ILE A 123 -0.40 -15.33 4.28
CA ILE A 123 -1.39 -14.26 4.08
C ILE A 123 -2.14 -14.41 2.75
N ALA A 124 -1.43 -14.83 1.69
CA ALA A 124 -2.00 -14.99 0.35
C ALA A 124 -3.28 -15.85 0.32
N PRO A 125 -3.34 -17.06 0.91
CA PRO A 125 -4.57 -17.86 0.89
C PRO A 125 -5.71 -17.23 1.69
N ILE A 126 -5.43 -16.57 2.82
CA ILE A 126 -6.44 -15.86 3.62
C ILE A 126 -7.07 -14.73 2.82
N THR A 127 -6.24 -13.91 2.18
CA THR A 127 -6.71 -12.79 1.36
C THR A 127 -7.40 -13.24 0.08
N ALA A 128 -6.93 -14.32 -0.55
CA ALA A 128 -7.59 -14.91 -1.71
C ALA A 128 -8.98 -15.48 -1.36
N LYS A 129 -9.10 -16.17 -0.23
CA LYS A 129 -10.38 -16.67 0.27
C LYS A 129 -11.37 -15.53 0.53
N GLY A 130 -10.97 -14.53 1.31
CA GLY A 130 -11.83 -13.38 1.61
C GLY A 130 -12.25 -12.60 0.36
N ALA A 131 -11.35 -12.47 -0.63
CA ALA A 131 -11.69 -11.87 -1.92
C ALA A 131 -12.74 -12.71 -2.69
N GLY A 132 -12.54 -14.02 -2.80
CA GLY A 132 -13.48 -14.91 -3.49
C GLY A 132 -14.86 -14.98 -2.83
N GLU A 133 -14.92 -14.91 -1.49
CA GLU A 133 -16.18 -14.79 -0.77
C GLU A 133 -16.92 -13.49 -1.11
N ILE A 134 -16.20 -12.37 -1.26
CA ILE A 134 -16.80 -11.12 -1.70
C ILE A 134 -17.28 -11.24 -3.14
N ASP A 135 -16.45 -11.74 -4.06
CA ASP A 135 -16.82 -11.87 -5.47
C ASP A 135 -18.08 -12.73 -5.67
N ALA A 136 -18.26 -13.78 -4.86
CA ALA A 136 -19.44 -14.63 -4.89
C ALA A 136 -20.73 -13.94 -4.40
N LEU A 137 -20.61 -12.86 -3.62
CA LEU A 137 -21.76 -12.08 -3.13
C LEU A 137 -22.24 -11.04 -4.15
N LEU A 138 -21.32 -10.52 -4.96
CA LEU A 138 -21.63 -9.39 -5.83
C LEU A 138 -22.55 -9.81 -6.98
N THR A 139 -23.57 -9.00 -7.24
CA THR A 139 -24.29 -9.08 -8.51
C THR A 139 -23.37 -8.68 -9.67
N PRO A 140 -23.66 -9.09 -10.91
CA PRO A 140 -22.90 -8.64 -12.08
C PRO A 140 -22.82 -7.11 -12.21
N GLN A 141 -23.90 -6.40 -11.85
CA GLN A 141 -23.97 -4.94 -11.91
C GLN A 141 -23.07 -4.29 -10.85
N GLU A 142 -23.14 -4.74 -9.59
CA GLU A 142 -22.28 -4.25 -8.51
C GLU A 142 -20.80 -4.53 -8.80
N ASN A 143 -20.49 -5.73 -9.30
CA ASN A 143 -19.14 -6.09 -9.72
C ASN A 143 -18.60 -5.13 -10.79
N GLN A 144 -19.39 -4.83 -11.83
CA GLN A 144 -19.00 -3.86 -12.86
C GLN A 144 -18.80 -2.45 -12.31
N ALA A 145 -19.68 -1.99 -11.42
CA ALA A 145 -19.59 -0.67 -10.79
C ALA A 145 -18.32 -0.55 -9.93
N VAL A 146 -18.03 -1.57 -9.12
CA VAL A 146 -16.82 -1.65 -8.28
C VAL A 146 -15.54 -1.67 -9.14
N LEU A 147 -15.54 -2.43 -10.24
CA LEU A 147 -14.41 -2.44 -11.19
C LEU A 147 -14.21 -1.08 -11.87
N ALA A 148 -15.28 -0.32 -12.13
CA ALA A 148 -15.17 1.04 -12.64
C ALA A 148 -14.51 1.97 -11.60
N GLN A 149 -14.89 1.88 -10.33
CA GLN A 149 -14.24 2.64 -9.24
C GLN A 149 -12.76 2.30 -9.12
N ARG A 150 -12.40 1.01 -9.23
CA ARG A 150 -11.00 0.57 -9.25
C ARG A 150 -10.20 1.21 -10.39
N ARG A 151 -10.76 1.26 -11.60
CA ARG A 151 -10.10 1.88 -12.77
C ARG A 151 -9.89 3.37 -12.56
N SER A 152 -10.90 4.07 -12.04
CA SER A 152 -10.80 5.50 -11.71
C SER A 152 -9.68 5.76 -10.70
N LEU A 153 -9.69 5.02 -9.59
CA LEU A 153 -8.66 5.09 -8.55
C LEU A 153 -7.26 4.84 -9.11
N GLY A 154 -7.09 3.83 -9.97
CA GLY A 154 -5.81 3.51 -10.61
C GLY A 154 -5.27 4.68 -11.44
N SER A 155 -6.13 5.29 -12.27
CA SER A 155 -5.78 6.46 -13.07
C SER A 155 -5.40 7.66 -12.20
N GLU A 156 -6.22 7.99 -11.21
CA GLU A 156 -5.99 9.15 -10.34
C GLU A 156 -4.74 8.99 -9.47
N ARG A 157 -4.50 7.78 -8.94
CA ARG A 157 -3.27 7.44 -8.23
C ARG A 157 -2.05 7.65 -9.11
N GLY A 158 -2.13 7.26 -10.39
CA GLY A 158 -1.08 7.50 -11.38
C GLY A 158 -0.78 8.99 -11.55
N ARG A 159 -1.82 9.84 -11.64
CA ARG A 159 -1.67 11.29 -11.75
C ARG A 159 -1.03 11.93 -10.52
N VAL A 160 -1.43 11.52 -9.32
CA VAL A 160 -0.83 12.02 -8.07
C VAL A 160 0.65 11.66 -8.01
N LEU A 161 1.01 10.40 -8.28
CA LEU A 161 2.42 9.96 -8.29
C LEU A 161 3.25 10.69 -9.35
N ALA A 162 2.72 10.88 -10.55
CA ALA A 162 3.40 11.64 -11.61
C ALA A 162 3.59 13.12 -11.22
N SER A 163 2.58 13.75 -10.63
CA SER A 163 2.65 15.12 -10.11
C SER A 163 3.70 15.26 -9.01
N THR A 164 3.71 14.35 -8.04
CA THR A 164 4.73 14.33 -6.97
C THR A 164 6.14 14.14 -7.56
N ALA A 165 6.32 13.21 -8.51
CA ALA A 165 7.60 13.00 -9.16
C ALA A 165 8.08 14.24 -9.93
N ALA A 166 7.18 14.92 -10.65
CA ALA A 166 7.49 16.15 -11.38
C ALA A 166 7.93 17.29 -10.45
N GLN A 167 7.27 17.44 -9.29
CA GLN A 167 7.64 18.44 -8.27
C GLN A 167 8.97 18.14 -7.58
N LEU A 168 9.29 16.85 -7.38
CA LEU A 168 10.57 16.45 -6.81
C LEU A 168 11.74 16.63 -7.78
N ARG A 169 11.53 16.38 -9.07
CA ARG A 169 12.59 16.36 -10.10
C ARG A 169 13.58 17.55 -10.06
N PRO A 170 13.15 18.83 -9.95
CA PRO A 170 14.09 19.96 -9.90
C PRO A 170 14.96 20.00 -8.63
N LEU A 171 14.57 19.29 -7.56
CA LEU A 171 15.32 19.22 -6.31
C LEU A 171 16.37 18.09 -6.31
N LEU A 172 16.42 17.28 -7.37
CA LEU A 172 17.23 16.07 -7.43
C LEU A 172 18.40 16.21 -8.38
N THR A 173 19.54 15.63 -8.00
CA THR A 173 20.68 15.41 -8.90
C THR A 173 20.32 14.48 -10.05
N SER A 174 21.05 14.54 -11.17
CA SER A 174 20.80 13.68 -12.34
C SER A 174 20.76 12.19 -11.99
N GLY A 175 21.62 11.72 -11.07
CA GLY A 175 21.62 10.34 -10.59
C GLY A 175 20.38 9.98 -9.76
N GLN A 176 19.85 10.91 -8.97
CA GLN A 176 18.60 10.72 -8.22
C GLN A 176 17.37 10.78 -9.13
N GLN A 177 17.38 11.61 -10.17
CA GLN A 177 16.32 11.65 -11.18
C GLN A 177 16.21 10.30 -11.91
N GLN A 178 17.33 9.69 -12.28
CA GLN A 178 17.33 8.33 -12.86
C GLN A 178 16.75 7.28 -11.89
N LYS A 179 17.05 7.38 -10.59
CA LYS A 179 16.45 6.50 -9.57
C LYS A 179 14.94 6.72 -9.46
N LEU A 180 14.47 7.97 -9.52
CA LEU A 180 13.05 8.31 -9.49
C LEU A 180 12.32 7.74 -10.72
N ASP A 181 12.92 7.84 -11.90
CA ASP A 181 12.36 7.30 -13.14
C ASP A 181 12.30 5.76 -13.11
N ALA A 182 13.39 5.11 -12.69
CA ALA A 182 13.43 3.65 -12.53
C ALA A 182 12.41 3.16 -11.49
N TRP A 183 12.26 3.87 -10.37
CA TRP A 183 11.25 3.55 -9.36
C TRP A 183 9.84 3.72 -9.92
N SER A 184 9.56 4.82 -10.62
CA SER A 184 8.25 5.09 -11.22
C SER A 184 7.87 4.03 -12.26
N ALA A 185 8.82 3.65 -13.13
CA ALA A 185 8.63 2.59 -14.11
C ALA A 185 8.36 1.23 -13.44
N LYS A 186 9.09 0.91 -12.36
CA LYS A 186 8.86 -0.34 -11.60
C LYS A 186 7.47 -0.35 -10.94
N MET A 187 7.01 0.78 -10.41
CA MET A 187 5.68 0.91 -9.83
C MET A 187 4.58 0.72 -10.88
N GLN A 188 4.74 1.30 -12.07
CA GLN A 188 3.84 1.07 -13.21
C GLN A 188 3.84 -0.40 -13.64
N GLN A 189 5.02 -1.01 -13.77
CA GLN A 189 5.13 -2.43 -14.13
C GLN A 189 4.51 -3.34 -13.08
N HIS A 190 4.65 -3.03 -11.79
CA HIS A 190 4.00 -3.79 -10.75
C HIS A 190 2.48 -3.65 -10.80
N ALA A 191 1.98 -2.41 -10.96
CA ALA A 191 0.55 -2.16 -11.17
C ALA A 191 0.03 -2.96 -12.38
N ALA A 192 0.83 -3.04 -13.44
CA ALA A 192 0.52 -3.81 -14.64
C ALA A 192 0.50 -5.33 -14.40
N ARG A 193 1.41 -5.86 -13.58
CA ARG A 193 1.43 -7.30 -13.23
C ARG A 193 0.31 -7.70 -12.28
N THR A 194 -0.19 -6.78 -11.47
CA THR A 194 -1.35 -6.99 -10.60
C THR A 194 -2.71 -6.89 -11.32
N HIS A 195 -2.77 -7.10 -12.64
CA HIS A 195 -3.99 -6.94 -13.44
C HIS A 195 -5.03 -8.08 -13.34
N HIS A 196 -4.84 -9.09 -12.49
CA HIS A 196 -5.87 -10.09 -12.17
C HIS A 196 -6.50 -9.84 -10.79
N VAL A 197 -7.08 -8.65 -10.60
CA VAL A 197 -7.73 -8.29 -9.34
C VAL A 197 -9.18 -7.92 -9.66
N ASP A 198 -9.99 -8.96 -9.50
CA ASP A 198 -11.43 -9.02 -9.31
C ASP A 198 -11.95 -8.04 -8.24
N ALA A 199 -13.25 -7.72 -8.30
CA ALA A 199 -13.87 -6.71 -7.46
C ALA A 199 -13.75 -7.04 -5.97
N GLY A 200 -13.81 -8.32 -5.60
CA GLY A 200 -13.69 -8.77 -4.24
C GLY A 200 -12.34 -8.47 -3.63
N ARG A 201 -11.24 -8.63 -4.38
CA ARG A 201 -9.91 -8.29 -3.88
C ARG A 201 -9.68 -6.78 -3.79
N PHE A 202 -10.31 -5.99 -4.66
CA PHE A 202 -10.34 -4.54 -4.53
C PHE A 202 -11.13 -4.09 -3.29
N LEU A 203 -12.34 -4.61 -3.11
CA LEU A 203 -13.19 -4.36 -1.95
C LEU A 203 -12.51 -4.78 -0.66
N LEU A 204 -11.87 -5.95 -0.62
CA LEU A 204 -11.12 -6.42 0.55
C LEU A 204 -10.03 -5.41 0.97
N THR A 205 -9.39 -4.78 -0.01
CA THR A 205 -8.32 -3.80 0.22
C THR A 205 -8.87 -2.45 0.65
N ILE A 206 -10.02 -2.06 0.13
CA ILE A 206 -10.56 -0.71 0.30
C ILE A 206 -11.60 -0.62 1.40
N ALA A 207 -12.50 -1.60 1.55
CA ALA A 207 -13.59 -1.66 2.55
C ALA A 207 -13.11 -1.76 3.99
N THR A 208 -11.80 -1.72 4.23
CA THR A 208 -11.33 -1.51 5.57
C THR A 208 -10.96 -0.05 5.82
N PRO A 209 -11.43 0.53 6.93
CA PRO A 209 -11.21 1.94 7.20
C PRO A 209 -9.71 2.25 7.25
N PRO A 210 -9.28 3.42 6.74
CA PRO A 210 -7.94 3.92 6.96
C PRO A 210 -7.71 3.98 8.47
N ARG A 211 -6.50 3.62 8.92
CA ARG A 211 -6.14 3.84 10.32
C ARG A 211 -6.20 5.34 10.55
N GLY A 212 -7.07 5.77 11.48
CA GLY A 212 -7.04 7.10 12.07
C GLY A 212 -5.72 7.36 12.77
#